data_AF-A0A4P6YGN7-F1
#
_entry.id   AF-A0A4P6YGN7-F1
#
_cell.length_a   1.000
_cell.length_b   1.000
_cell.length_c   1.000
_cell.angle_alpha   90.00
_cell.angle_beta   90.00
_cell.angle_gamma   90.00
#
_symmetry.space_group_name_H-M   'P 1'
#
loop_
_entity.id
_entity.type
_entity.pdbx_description
1 polymer ?
#
loop_
_entity_poly.entity_id
_entity_poly.type
_entity_poly.pdbx_seq_one_letter_code
_entity_poly.pdbx_strand_id
1 'polypeptide(L)'
;MKKILFILILIMALSCNNDETETQTNKTALSLVTGVNFRETGDPNEIPRQLGNPNVLVNNKLFLYPDPAIETVYISAQENVTDVWLVPANPEKIHQEVNFNSILNTNLYSEQSIISSSNLSLSGQSSKSIGINIGNLPKGYYKVFVKIGGEIYWDNLYKYENQGNNEEQFNAISNFWK
;
A
#
# COMPACT_ATOMS: atom_id res chain seq x y z
N MET A 1 29.24 -44.57 51.82
CA MET A 1 28.18 -43.53 51.87
C MET A 1 28.90 -42.19 51.77
N LYS A 2 28.65 -41.20 50.91
CA LYS A 2 27.75 -40.88 49.79
C LYS A 2 28.63 -39.97 48.88
N LYS A 3 28.94 -40.34 47.64
CA LYS A 3 28.34 -39.82 46.39
C LYS A 3 27.96 -38.33 46.41
N ILE A 4 28.40 -37.63 45.35
CA ILE A 4 27.89 -36.39 44.75
C ILE A 4 28.70 -35.12 45.10
N LEU A 5 29.69 -34.84 44.26
CA LEU A 5 30.03 -33.47 43.86
C LEU A 5 30.32 -33.46 42.35
N PHE A 6 29.29 -33.77 41.59
CA PHE A 6 29.17 -33.44 40.18
C PHE A 6 27.95 -32.52 40.07
N ILE A 7 27.98 -31.61 39.10
CA ILE A 7 26.93 -30.64 38.74
C ILE A 7 27.15 -29.27 39.37
N LEU A 8 28.18 -28.56 38.88
CA LEU A 8 28.16 -27.08 38.83
C LEU A 8 28.56 -26.58 37.43
N ILE A 9 28.06 -27.25 36.39
CA ILE A 9 28.12 -26.82 34.98
C ILE A 9 26.79 -27.21 34.33
N LEU A 10 25.68 -26.58 34.74
CA LEU A 10 24.38 -26.76 34.06
C LEU A 10 23.46 -25.54 34.22
N ILE A 11 24.02 -24.32 34.27
CA ILE A 11 23.21 -23.08 34.32
C ILE A 11 23.59 -22.07 33.22
N MET A 12 24.60 -22.35 32.36
CA MET A 12 24.99 -21.45 31.27
C MET A 12 24.32 -21.73 29.91
N ALA A 13 23.31 -22.60 29.83
CA ALA A 13 22.65 -22.95 28.56
C ALA A 13 21.19 -22.46 28.44
N LEU A 14 20.78 -21.47 29.24
CA LEU A 14 19.50 -20.77 29.07
C LEU A 14 19.71 -19.35 28.51
N SER A 15 20.70 -19.17 27.63
CA SER A 15 20.59 -18.09 26.66
C SER A 15 19.59 -18.56 25.62
N CYS A 16 18.32 -18.23 25.83
CA CYS A 16 17.32 -18.23 24.77
C CYS A 16 17.94 -17.57 23.54
N ASN A 17 18.18 -18.37 22.50
CA ASN A 17 18.03 -17.86 21.16
C ASN A 17 16.62 -17.31 21.09
N ASN A 18 16.46 -16.01 21.29
CA ASN A 18 15.46 -15.31 20.52
C ASN A 18 16.00 -15.34 19.09
N ASP A 19 15.84 -16.48 18.43
CA ASP A 19 15.62 -16.46 17.00
C ASP A 19 14.32 -15.67 16.87
N GLU A 20 14.44 -14.35 16.85
CA GLU A 20 13.51 -13.51 16.15
C GLU A 20 13.56 -14.10 14.74
N THR A 21 12.64 -15.03 14.48
CA THR A 21 12.16 -15.24 13.13
C THR A 21 11.76 -13.86 12.70
N GLU A 22 12.64 -13.15 11.99
CA GLU A 22 12.25 -12.09 11.09
C GLU A 22 11.14 -12.74 10.27
N THR A 23 9.89 -12.51 10.67
CA THR A 23 8.75 -12.80 9.82
C THR A 23 9.06 -12.00 8.57
N GLN A 24 9.57 -12.69 7.55
CA GLN A 24 9.78 -12.13 6.23
C GLN A 24 8.39 -11.71 5.77
N THR A 25 8.04 -10.45 6.06
CA THR A 25 6.79 -9.88 5.58
C THR A 25 6.89 -9.88 4.06
N ASN A 26 5.82 -10.37 3.43
CA ASN A 26 5.79 -10.50 1.99
C ASN A 26 5.75 -9.09 1.37
N LYS A 27 6.90 -8.62 0.90
CA LYS A 27 7.11 -7.30 0.25
C LYS A 27 6.21 -7.05 -0.96
N THR A 28 5.60 -8.10 -1.50
CA THR A 28 4.67 -8.05 -2.63
C THR A 28 3.23 -8.33 -2.25
N ALA A 29 2.90 -8.40 -0.95
CA ALA A 29 1.52 -8.65 -0.52
C ALA A 29 0.55 -7.64 -1.13
N LEU A 30 -0.63 -8.14 -1.53
CA LEU A 30 -1.66 -7.35 -2.19
C LEU A 30 -2.14 -6.17 -1.33
N SER A 31 -2.27 -6.41 -0.02
CA SER A 31 -2.73 -5.46 0.99
C SER A 31 -1.58 -4.71 1.68
N LEU A 32 -0.40 -4.63 1.07
CA LEU A 32 0.74 -3.90 1.63
C LEU A 32 0.85 -2.50 1.02
N VAL A 33 1.04 -1.49 1.87
CA VAL A 33 1.48 -0.14 1.48
C VAL A 33 2.75 0.21 2.25
N THR A 34 3.75 0.74 1.55
CA THR A 34 5.06 1.09 2.15
C THR A 34 5.39 2.57 2.04
N GLY A 35 4.47 3.34 1.47
CA GLY A 35 4.52 4.78 1.28
C GLY A 35 3.38 5.23 0.36
N VAL A 36 3.19 6.54 0.24
CA VAL A 36 2.14 7.17 -0.58
C VAL A 36 2.71 8.35 -1.37
N ASN A 37 2.11 8.62 -2.52
CA ASN A 37 2.49 9.74 -3.39
C ASN A 37 1.39 10.78 -3.34
N PHE A 38 1.56 11.79 -2.49
CA PHE A 38 0.53 12.81 -2.36
C PHE A 38 0.49 13.73 -3.57
N ARG A 39 -0.72 13.91 -4.08
CA ARG A 39 -1.04 14.72 -5.25
C ARG A 39 -2.28 15.53 -4.97
N GLU A 40 -2.26 16.81 -5.31
CA GLU A 40 -3.42 17.70 -5.17
C GLU A 40 -4.25 17.73 -6.45
N THR A 41 -3.59 17.60 -7.61
CA THR A 41 -4.21 17.83 -8.92
C THR A 41 -3.96 16.68 -9.90
N GLY A 42 -4.67 16.74 -11.04
CA GLY A 42 -4.46 15.86 -12.18
C GLY A 42 -3.40 16.35 -13.15
N ASP A 43 -2.53 17.30 -12.78
CA ASP A 43 -1.44 17.73 -13.64
C ASP A 43 -0.36 16.64 -13.70
N PRO A 44 -0.08 16.06 -14.88
CA PRO A 44 0.97 15.04 -15.03
C PRO A 44 2.39 15.57 -14.73
N ASN A 45 2.57 16.89 -14.64
CA ASN A 45 3.84 17.52 -14.28
C ASN A 45 3.96 17.82 -12.78
N GLU A 46 2.91 17.59 -11.99
CA GLU A 46 2.98 17.72 -10.54
C GLU A 46 4.00 16.73 -9.97
N ILE A 47 4.97 17.25 -9.21
CA ILE A 47 5.92 16.40 -8.48
C ILE A 47 5.23 15.99 -7.17
N PRO A 48 4.85 14.71 -6.99
CA PRO A 48 4.14 14.29 -5.80
C PRO A 48 5.00 14.48 -4.55
N ARG A 49 4.37 14.84 -3.44
CA ARG A 49 5.02 14.74 -2.13
C ARG A 49 5.03 13.28 -1.71
N GLN A 50 6.17 12.63 -1.89
CA GLN A 50 6.36 11.26 -1.45
C GLN A 50 6.51 11.19 0.07
N LEU A 51 5.76 10.28 0.69
CA LEU A 51 5.93 9.87 2.09
C LEU A 51 6.27 8.38 2.14
N GLY A 52 7.33 8.01 2.85
CA GLY A 52 7.86 6.66 2.88
C GLY A 52 8.45 6.20 1.53
N ASN A 53 8.36 4.91 1.24
CA ASN A 53 8.85 4.28 0.00
C ASN A 53 7.69 3.57 -0.72
N PRO A 54 6.87 4.27 -1.53
CA PRO A 54 5.67 3.72 -2.15
C PRO A 54 5.97 2.49 -3.03
N ASN A 55 5.34 1.36 -2.72
CA ASN A 55 5.38 0.13 -3.49
C ASN A 55 4.41 0.15 -4.68
N VAL A 56 4.67 1.08 -5.60
CA VAL A 56 3.87 1.34 -6.80
C VAL A 56 4.58 0.80 -8.03
N LEU A 57 3.84 0.50 -9.09
CA LEU A 57 4.43 -0.03 -10.32
C LEU A 57 5.30 1.03 -11.02
N VAL A 58 6.47 0.62 -11.51
CA VAL A 58 7.35 1.48 -12.32
C VAL A 58 6.69 1.81 -13.66
N ASN A 59 6.89 3.04 -14.15
CA ASN A 59 6.28 3.51 -15.40
C ASN A 59 4.74 3.35 -15.38
N ASN A 60 4.14 3.67 -14.24
CA ASN A 60 2.71 3.60 -14.07
C ASN A 60 1.99 4.43 -15.13
N LYS A 61 0.95 3.88 -15.75
CA LYS A 61 0.16 4.56 -16.77
C LYS A 61 -1.04 5.32 -16.20
N LEU A 62 -1.15 5.40 -14.87
CA LEU A 62 -2.20 6.12 -14.18
C LEU A 62 -1.65 7.13 -13.17
N PHE A 63 -2.48 8.10 -12.84
CA PHE A 63 -2.31 9.00 -11.71
C PHE A 63 -3.62 9.14 -10.94
N LEU A 64 -3.52 9.10 -9.61
CA LEU A 64 -4.63 9.28 -8.69
C LEU A 64 -4.56 10.68 -8.08
N TYR A 65 -5.69 11.38 -8.02
CA TYR A 65 -5.78 12.68 -7.36
C TYR A 65 -7.21 13.02 -6.89
N PRO A 66 -7.37 13.81 -5.82
CA PRO A 66 -6.33 14.09 -4.85
C PRO A 66 -5.91 12.80 -4.12
N ASP A 67 -4.67 12.71 -3.66
CA ASP A 67 -4.22 11.75 -2.66
C ASP A 67 -3.49 12.56 -1.58
N PRO A 68 -3.98 12.60 -0.34
CA PRO A 68 -5.15 11.89 0.19
C PRO A 68 -6.50 12.41 -0.32
N ALA A 69 -7.51 11.53 -0.34
CA ALA A 69 -8.87 11.83 -0.79
C ALA A 69 -9.91 11.68 0.34
N ILE A 70 -11.01 12.42 0.24
CA ILE A 70 -12.14 12.35 1.20
C ILE A 70 -13.30 11.56 0.59
N GLU A 71 -14.00 12.15 -0.37
CA GLU A 71 -15.21 11.55 -0.97
C GLU A 71 -15.00 11.05 -2.38
N THR A 72 -14.18 11.72 -3.17
CA THR A 72 -13.93 11.35 -4.56
C THR A 72 -12.44 11.33 -4.82
N VAL A 73 -11.99 10.27 -5.49
CA VAL A 73 -10.67 10.19 -6.11
C VAL A 73 -10.86 10.09 -7.61
N TYR A 74 -10.06 10.81 -8.36
CA TYR A 74 -10.00 10.77 -9.81
C TYR A 74 -8.84 9.89 -10.24
N ILE A 75 -9.11 9.04 -11.22
CA ILE A 75 -8.12 8.24 -11.93
C ILE A 75 -8.01 8.83 -13.31
N SER A 76 -6.79 9.18 -13.70
CA SER A 76 -6.51 9.55 -15.08
C SER A 76 -5.38 8.68 -15.63
N ALA A 77 -5.56 8.23 -16.86
CA ALA A 77 -4.78 7.19 -17.49
C ALA A 77 -4.43 7.55 -18.94
N GLN A 78 -3.36 6.96 -19.46
CA GLN A 78 -2.94 7.17 -20.85
C GLN A 78 -3.91 6.52 -21.86
N GLU A 79 -4.58 5.43 -21.47
CA GLU A 79 -5.54 4.67 -22.25
C GLU A 79 -6.85 4.48 -21.47
N ASN A 80 -7.86 3.86 -22.09
CA ASN A 80 -9.13 3.66 -21.42
C ASN A 80 -8.98 2.71 -20.23
N VAL A 81 -9.47 3.16 -19.08
CA VAL A 81 -9.71 2.33 -17.91
C VAL A 81 -10.95 1.49 -18.17
N THR A 82 -10.85 0.19 -17.93
CA THR A 82 -11.99 -0.74 -18.01
C THR A 82 -12.51 -1.14 -16.65
N ASP A 83 -11.62 -1.26 -15.67
CA ASP A 83 -11.95 -1.74 -14.34
C ASP A 83 -11.09 -1.04 -13.28
N VAL A 84 -11.67 -0.87 -12.09
CA VAL A 84 -11.00 -0.30 -10.92
C VAL A 84 -11.39 -1.09 -9.68
N TRP A 85 -10.42 -1.35 -8.82
CA TRP A 85 -10.62 -2.00 -7.52
C TRP A 85 -9.86 -1.29 -6.41
N LEU A 86 -10.48 -1.11 -5.26
CA LEU A 86 -9.82 -0.58 -4.06
C LEU A 86 -9.70 -1.68 -3.02
N VAL A 87 -8.47 -2.09 -2.75
CA VAL A 87 -8.12 -3.11 -1.76
C VAL A 87 -7.65 -2.40 -0.48
N PRO A 88 -8.27 -2.64 0.68
CA PRO A 88 -7.76 -2.13 1.95
C PRO A 88 -6.33 -2.63 2.20
N ALA A 89 -5.48 -1.74 2.71
CA ALA A 89 -4.07 -2.04 2.89
C ALA A 89 -3.55 -1.67 4.28
N ASN A 90 -2.53 -2.40 4.70
CA ASN A 90 -1.80 -2.19 5.93
C ASN A 90 -0.48 -1.47 5.61
N PRO A 91 -0.17 -0.35 6.30
CA PRO A 91 1.10 0.33 6.12
C PRO A 91 2.23 -0.38 6.87
N GLU A 92 3.37 -0.62 6.22
CA GLU A 92 4.57 -1.19 6.87
C GLU A 92 5.82 -0.34 6.63
N LYS A 93 6.48 0.07 7.72
CA LYS A 93 7.72 0.86 7.66
C LYS A 93 8.95 0.06 7.29
N ILE A 94 8.98 -1.24 7.55
CA ILE A 94 10.18 -2.08 7.44
C ILE A 94 10.73 -2.25 6.02
N HIS A 95 10.11 -1.65 5.02
CA HIS A 95 10.48 -1.73 3.61
C HIS A 95 10.97 -0.40 3.00
N GLN A 96 11.43 0.55 3.83
CA GLN A 96 11.88 1.86 3.32
C GLN A 96 13.08 1.76 2.36
N GLU A 97 13.97 0.77 2.54
CA GLU A 97 15.16 0.60 1.69
C GLU A 97 14.96 -0.40 0.54
N VAL A 98 13.73 -0.87 0.32
CA VAL A 98 13.44 -1.87 -0.72
C VAL A 98 13.39 -1.19 -2.09
N ASN A 99 14.19 -1.68 -3.04
CA ASN A 99 14.09 -1.26 -4.44
C ASN A 99 12.90 -1.92 -5.13
N PHE A 100 11.70 -1.37 -4.92
CA PHE A 100 10.48 -1.87 -5.55
C PHE A 100 10.52 -1.85 -7.08
N ASN A 101 11.34 -0.99 -7.68
CA ASN A 101 11.49 -0.93 -9.13
C ASN A 101 12.06 -2.22 -9.74
N SER A 102 12.79 -3.00 -8.93
CA SER A 102 13.35 -4.30 -9.33
C SER A 102 12.41 -5.49 -9.08
N ILE A 103 11.30 -5.26 -8.38
CA ILE A 103 10.41 -6.32 -7.87
C ILE A 103 9.04 -6.24 -8.54
N LEU A 104 8.49 -5.03 -8.65
CA LEU A 104 7.12 -4.78 -9.09
C LEU A 104 7.07 -4.71 -10.62
N ASN A 105 6.34 -5.66 -11.21
CA ASN A 105 6.11 -5.76 -12.66
C ASN A 105 4.61 -5.96 -12.95
N THR A 106 4.19 -5.80 -14.20
CA THR A 106 2.78 -5.77 -14.65
C THR A 106 1.98 -7.07 -14.42
N ASN A 107 2.62 -8.17 -14.00
CA ASN A 107 1.97 -9.49 -13.87
C ASN A 107 1.98 -10.04 -12.44
N LEU A 108 2.19 -9.19 -11.44
CA LEU A 108 2.34 -9.62 -10.05
C LEU A 108 1.04 -10.12 -9.40
N TYR A 109 -0.11 -9.53 -9.76
CA TYR A 109 -1.38 -9.78 -9.09
C TYR A 109 -2.42 -10.33 -10.06
N SER A 110 -3.08 -11.42 -9.68
CA SER A 110 -4.22 -11.93 -10.45
C SER A 110 -5.47 -11.09 -10.22
N GLU A 111 -6.27 -10.88 -11.26
CA GLU A 111 -7.53 -10.15 -11.18
C GLU A 111 -8.49 -10.77 -10.15
N GLN A 112 -8.55 -12.11 -10.08
CA GLN A 112 -9.39 -12.81 -9.11
C GLN A 112 -8.99 -12.51 -7.66
N SER A 113 -7.68 -12.45 -7.37
CA SER A 113 -7.18 -12.09 -6.03
C SER A 113 -7.48 -10.64 -5.67
N ILE A 114 -7.43 -9.74 -6.64
CA ILE A 114 -7.79 -8.33 -6.46
C ILE A 114 -9.29 -8.22 -6.15
N ILE A 115 -10.14 -8.82 -6.98
CA ILE A 115 -11.60 -8.80 -6.80
C ILE A 115 -11.97 -9.33 -5.41
N SER A 116 -11.44 -10.48 -5.01
CA SER A 116 -11.77 -11.11 -3.72
C SER A 116 -11.33 -10.31 -2.50
N SER A 117 -10.39 -9.37 -2.67
CA SER A 117 -9.83 -8.56 -1.59
C SER A 117 -10.31 -7.10 -1.64
N SER A 118 -11.12 -6.73 -2.63
CA SER A 118 -11.56 -5.36 -2.84
C SER A 118 -12.82 -5.04 -2.05
N ASN A 119 -12.87 -3.83 -1.49
CA ASN A 119 -14.07 -3.29 -0.83
C ASN A 119 -14.90 -2.40 -1.77
N LEU A 120 -14.32 -2.00 -2.90
CA LEU A 120 -15.00 -1.25 -3.94
C LEU A 120 -14.47 -1.73 -5.29
N SER A 121 -15.39 -1.94 -6.23
CA SER A 121 -15.08 -2.33 -7.60
C SER A 121 -15.96 -1.58 -8.58
N LEU A 122 -15.38 -1.15 -9.69
CA LEU A 122 -16.07 -0.60 -10.85
C LEU A 122 -15.60 -1.37 -12.08
N SER A 123 -16.53 -1.78 -12.93
CA SER A 123 -16.23 -2.53 -14.16
C SER A 123 -16.96 -1.92 -15.35
N GLY A 124 -16.55 -2.31 -16.56
CA GLY A 124 -17.19 -1.87 -17.81
C GLY A 124 -16.99 -0.38 -18.11
N GLN A 125 -15.92 0.21 -17.59
CA GLN A 125 -15.55 1.59 -17.88
C GLN A 125 -14.98 1.71 -19.30
N SER A 126 -15.03 2.91 -19.88
CA SER A 126 -14.44 3.20 -21.18
C SER A 126 -14.04 4.67 -21.26
N SER A 127 -13.27 5.11 -20.28
CA SER A 127 -12.79 6.49 -20.18
C SER A 127 -11.34 6.51 -19.73
N LYS A 128 -10.59 7.51 -20.20
CA LYS A 128 -9.24 7.82 -19.71
C LYS A 128 -9.26 8.55 -18.37
N SER A 129 -10.39 9.12 -17.98
CA SER A 129 -10.57 9.87 -16.74
C SER A 129 -11.86 9.45 -16.05
N ILE A 130 -11.78 9.02 -14.80
CA ILE A 130 -12.91 8.50 -14.03
C ILE A 130 -12.87 9.08 -12.63
N GLY A 131 -13.99 9.62 -12.17
CA GLY A 131 -14.18 9.97 -10.76
C GLY A 131 -14.84 8.80 -10.02
N ILE A 132 -14.30 8.44 -8.86
CA ILE A 132 -14.76 7.32 -8.04
C ILE A 132 -15.19 7.86 -6.70
N ASN A 133 -16.45 7.63 -6.35
CA ASN A 133 -16.95 7.95 -5.01
C ASN A 133 -16.44 6.90 -4.01
N ILE A 134 -15.61 7.34 -3.07
CA ILE A 134 -15.02 6.56 -1.98
C ILE A 134 -15.55 7.00 -0.61
N GLY A 135 -16.57 7.87 -0.55
CA GLY A 135 -17.07 8.47 0.69
C GLY A 135 -17.59 7.43 1.69
N ASN A 136 -18.05 6.28 1.22
CA ASN A 136 -18.51 5.17 2.07
C ASN A 136 -17.38 4.24 2.53
N LEU A 137 -16.15 4.42 2.04
CA LEU A 137 -15.01 3.63 2.48
C LEU A 137 -14.52 4.09 3.86
N PRO A 138 -14.12 3.15 4.74
CA PRO A 138 -13.43 3.49 5.99
C PRO A 138 -12.14 4.30 5.73
N LYS A 139 -11.80 5.20 6.67
CA LYS A 139 -10.49 5.86 6.70
C LYS A 139 -9.37 4.82 6.69
N GLY A 140 -8.32 5.06 5.91
CA GLY A 140 -7.13 4.21 5.91
C GLY A 140 -6.41 4.17 4.56
N TYR A 141 -5.43 3.28 4.47
CA TYR A 141 -4.69 3.04 3.25
C TYR A 141 -5.43 2.06 2.35
N TYR A 142 -5.34 2.32 1.06
CA TYR A 142 -5.82 1.45 0.00
C TYR A 142 -4.74 1.29 -1.04
N LYS A 143 -4.69 0.12 -1.66
CA LYS A 143 -4.06 -0.07 -2.96
C LYS A 143 -5.14 -0.03 -4.03
N VAL A 144 -5.00 0.90 -4.96
CA VAL A 144 -5.96 1.11 -6.05
C VAL A 144 -5.43 0.40 -7.28
N PHE A 145 -6.11 -0.66 -7.70
CA PHE A 145 -5.81 -1.41 -8.91
C PHE A 145 -6.67 -0.89 -10.06
N VAL A 146 -6.07 -0.73 -11.24
CA VAL A 146 -6.74 -0.21 -12.43
C VAL A 146 -6.36 -1.08 -13.62
N LYS A 147 -7.37 -1.53 -14.38
CA LYS A 147 -7.15 -2.26 -15.62
C LYS A 147 -7.19 -1.30 -16.81
N ILE A 148 -6.09 -1.26 -17.56
CA ILE A 148 -5.86 -0.34 -18.68
C ILE A 148 -5.26 -1.17 -19.83
N GLY A 149 -5.91 -1.16 -21.00
CA GLY A 149 -5.40 -1.90 -22.17
C GLY A 149 -5.27 -3.42 -21.94
N GLY A 150 -5.99 -3.98 -20.96
CA GLY A 150 -5.91 -5.39 -20.57
C GLY A 150 -4.86 -5.72 -19.51
N GLU A 151 -4.01 -4.77 -19.13
CA GLU A 151 -3.00 -4.92 -18.08
C GLU A 151 -3.43 -4.26 -16.77
N ILE A 152 -2.91 -4.74 -15.63
CA ILE A 152 -3.23 -4.21 -14.31
C ILE A 152 -2.09 -3.33 -13.80
N TYR A 153 -2.48 -2.13 -13.40
CA TYR A 153 -1.61 -1.13 -12.79
C TYR A 153 -2.11 -0.82 -11.38
N TRP A 154 -1.26 -0.24 -10.52
CA TRP A 154 -1.71 0.18 -9.20
C TRP A 154 -0.92 1.36 -8.64
N ASP A 155 -1.59 2.14 -7.81
CA ASP A 155 -0.99 3.18 -6.97
C ASP A 155 -1.58 3.07 -5.55
N ASN A 156 -0.94 3.70 -4.59
CA ASN A 156 -1.40 3.74 -3.21
C ASN A 156 -2.27 4.98 -3.00
N LEU A 157 -3.25 4.88 -2.11
CA LEU A 157 -4.16 5.95 -1.75
C LEU A 157 -4.31 5.99 -0.23
N TYR A 158 -4.35 7.19 0.35
CA TYR A 158 -4.87 7.37 1.70
C TYR A 158 -6.24 8.04 1.66
N LYS A 159 -7.23 7.38 2.27
CA LYS A 159 -8.58 7.91 2.41
C LYS A 159 -8.74 8.59 3.76
N TYR A 160 -9.05 9.88 3.76
CA TYR A 160 -9.38 10.69 4.94
C TYR A 160 -10.76 10.38 5.51
N GLU A 161 -10.96 10.75 6.76
CA GLU A 161 -12.29 10.82 7.37
C GLU A 161 -13.12 11.96 6.76
N ASN A 162 -14.40 11.71 6.50
CA ASN A 162 -15.25 12.65 5.76
C ASN A 162 -15.45 14.00 6.46
N GLN A 163 -15.45 13.99 7.80
CA GLN A 163 -15.70 15.16 8.64
C GLN A 163 -14.50 15.51 9.53
N GLY A 164 -13.32 15.00 9.19
CA GLY A 164 -12.10 15.26 9.96
C GLY A 164 -11.42 16.59 9.57
N ASN A 165 -10.58 17.12 10.45
CA ASN A 165 -9.69 18.22 10.13
C ASN A 165 -8.57 17.73 9.18
N ASN A 166 -8.51 18.28 7.97
CA ASN A 166 -7.53 17.85 6.96
C ASN A 166 -6.07 18.06 7.38
N GLU A 167 -5.77 19.14 8.11
CA GLU A 167 -4.41 19.43 8.58
C GLU A 167 -3.97 18.42 9.65
N GLU A 168 -4.84 18.12 10.61
CA GLU A 168 -4.57 17.12 11.65
C GLU A 168 -4.33 15.73 11.04
N GLN A 169 -5.18 15.35 10.08
CA GLN A 169 -5.05 14.07 9.39
C GLN A 169 -3.77 14.01 8.54
N PHE A 170 -3.44 15.08 7.82
CA PHE A 170 -2.18 15.19 7.08
C PHE A 170 -0.97 15.03 7.99
N ASN A 171 -0.98 15.72 9.14
CA ASN A 171 0.10 15.65 10.12
C ASN A 171 0.23 14.26 10.72
N ALA A 172 -0.88 13.56 10.98
CA ALA A 172 -0.86 12.18 11.46
C ALA A 172 -0.19 11.24 10.46
N ILE A 173 -0.51 11.35 9.16
CA ILE A 173 0.10 10.52 8.11
C ILE A 173 1.58 10.88 7.92
N SER A 174 1.88 12.17 7.87
CA SER A 174 3.25 12.65 7.72
C SER A 174 4.14 12.20 8.88
N ASN A 175 3.65 12.26 10.11
CA ASN A 175 4.37 11.77 11.28
C ASN A 175 4.44 10.25 11.33
N PHE A 176 3.44 9.55 10.77
CA PHE A 176 3.55 8.13 10.56
C PHE A 176 4.68 7.80 9.60
N TRP A 177 4.94 8.51 8.51
CA TRP A 177 6.00 8.12 7.56
C TRP A 177 7.39 8.72 7.82
N LYS A 178 7.50 9.71 8.71
CA LYS A 178 8.79 10.13 9.27
C LYS A 178 9.45 8.99 10.07
#